data_AF-A0A147K3Z3-F1
#
_entry.id   AF-A0A147K3Z3-F1
#
_cell.length_a   1.000
_cell.length_b   1.000
_cell.length_c   1.000
_cell.angle_alpha   90.00
_cell.angle_beta   90.00
_cell.angle_gamma   90.00
#
_symmetry.space_group_name_H-M   'P 1'
#
loop_
_entity.id
_entity.type
_entity.pdbx_description
1 polymer ?
#
loop_
_entity_poly.entity_id
_entity_poly.type
_entity_poly.pdbx_seq_one_letter_code
_entity_poly.pdbx_strand_id
1 'polypeptide(L)'
;MILWEKFDSNEWYLLLLLILAYVLFFVLPKRLPSGMTVLFLLWGFAGSTLFDFTIGGGLLDYYRVNDSERYELFDLVLYFTFAPVSYFYVYIWDRLQLARHSFIPYVILWTTMGALMEWISTTTGVISYKDEYEPFYSIPIFLVVQSFTLLLYFWSKEDTDKNKSIYN
;
A
#
# COMPACT_ATOMS: atom_id res chain seq x y z
N MET A 1 -6.91 4.32 -21.87
CA MET A 1 -7.44 4.68 -20.55
C MET A 1 -8.90 5.06 -20.73
N ILE A 2 -9.79 4.26 -20.15
CA ILE A 2 -11.21 4.59 -20.03
C ILE A 2 -11.45 5.11 -18.60
N LEU A 3 -12.58 5.79 -18.37
CA LEU A 3 -12.91 6.26 -17.02
C LEU A 3 -13.31 5.09 -16.11
N TRP A 4 -14.30 4.32 -16.54
CA TRP A 4 -14.79 3.08 -15.95
C TRP A 4 -15.67 2.39 -17.00
N GLU A 5 -15.75 1.07 -16.99
CA GLU A 5 -16.67 0.32 -17.86
C GLU A 5 -18.10 0.35 -17.32
N LYS A 6 -18.26 0.16 -16.01
CA LYS A 6 -19.50 0.37 -15.24
C LYS A 6 -19.15 1.13 -13.98
N PHE A 7 -20.11 1.89 -13.46
CA PHE A 7 -19.94 2.59 -12.19
C PHE A 7 -20.84 1.91 -11.14
N ASP A 8 -20.28 1.02 -10.33
CA ASP A 8 -20.98 0.23 -9.34
C ASP A 8 -20.28 0.18 -7.96
N SER A 9 -20.38 -0.95 -7.27
CA SER A 9 -19.96 -1.12 -5.88
C SER A 9 -18.43 -1.07 -5.73
N ASN A 10 -17.67 -1.51 -6.72
CA ASN A 10 -16.21 -1.44 -6.76
C ASN A 10 -15.72 0.02 -6.76
N GLU A 11 -16.25 0.91 -7.62
CA GLU A 11 -15.84 2.32 -7.64
C GLU A 11 -16.22 3.05 -6.35
N TRP A 12 -17.43 2.82 -5.83
CA TRP A 12 -17.84 3.41 -4.55
C TRP A 12 -16.95 2.95 -3.40
N TYR A 13 -16.58 1.68 -3.37
CA TYR A 13 -15.64 1.14 -2.40
C TYR A 13 -14.26 1.82 -2.50
N LEU A 14 -13.72 1.97 -3.71
CA LEU A 14 -12.43 2.62 -3.95
C LEU A 14 -12.45 4.10 -3.55
N LEU A 15 -13.51 4.84 -3.89
CA LEU A 15 -13.65 6.24 -3.48
C LEU A 15 -13.72 6.37 -1.96
N LEU A 16 -14.49 5.51 -1.28
CA LEU A 16 -14.60 5.53 0.16
C LEU A 16 -13.26 5.22 0.82
N LEU A 17 -12.53 4.21 0.32
CA LEU A 17 -11.20 3.83 0.80
C LEU A 17 -10.20 4.99 0.63
N LEU A 18 -10.20 5.64 -0.54
CA LEU A 18 -9.34 6.79 -0.84
C LEU A 18 -9.65 7.96 0.09
N ILE A 19 -10.92 8.35 0.20
CA ILE A 19 -11.35 9.47 1.04
C ILE A 19 -10.97 9.19 2.50
N LEU A 20 -11.27 8.00 3.01
CA LEU A 20 -10.95 7.63 4.38
C LEU A 20 -9.43 7.69 4.64
N ALA A 21 -8.62 7.16 3.72
CA ALA A 21 -7.17 7.15 3.85
C ALA A 21 -6.60 8.58 3.84
N TYR A 22 -7.05 9.46 2.94
CA TYR A 22 -6.55 10.83 2.89
C TYR A 22 -7.09 11.73 4.01
N VAL A 23 -8.35 11.55 4.42
CA VAL A 23 -8.89 12.23 5.62
C VAL A 23 -8.05 11.86 6.83
N LEU A 24 -7.76 10.58 7.04
CA LEU A 24 -6.90 10.14 8.14
C LEU A 24 -5.49 10.73 8.03
N PHE A 25 -4.95 10.83 6.82
CA PHE A 25 -3.62 11.40 6.58
C PHE A 25 -3.54 12.88 6.97
N PHE A 26 -4.56 13.67 6.63
CA PHE A 26 -4.59 15.10 6.95
C PHE A 26 -4.97 15.39 8.40
N VAL A 27 -5.75 14.53 9.05
CA VAL A 27 -6.15 14.68 10.47
C VAL A 27 -5.05 14.25 11.44
N LEU A 28 -4.25 13.24 11.08
CA LEU A 28 -3.18 12.77 11.95
C LEU A 28 -2.07 13.83 12.10
N PRO A 29 -1.52 13.99 13.32
CA PRO A 29 -0.44 14.94 13.54
C PRO A 29 0.80 14.53 12.76
N LYS A 30 1.40 15.47 12.02
CA LYS A 30 2.62 15.26 11.24
C LYS A 30 3.77 14.94 12.19
N ARG A 31 4.29 13.71 12.10
CA ARG A 31 5.37 13.21 12.97
C ARG A 31 6.66 12.92 12.20
N LEU A 32 6.54 12.41 10.98
CA LEU A 32 7.68 12.14 10.12
C LEU A 32 8.20 13.44 9.47
N PRO A 33 9.52 13.55 9.23
CA PRO A 33 10.08 14.59 8.39
C PRO A 33 9.40 14.65 7.01
N SER A 34 9.37 15.82 6.38
CA SER A 34 8.74 16.00 5.06
C SER A 34 9.33 15.08 4.00
N GLY A 35 10.66 14.92 3.97
CA GLY A 35 11.34 14.01 3.04
C GLY A 35 10.88 12.56 3.19
N MET A 36 10.79 12.06 4.42
CA MET A 36 10.30 10.70 4.71
C MET A 36 8.81 10.56 4.37
N THR A 37 8.01 11.60 4.62
CA THR A 37 6.58 11.60 4.28
C THR A 37 6.40 11.44 2.78
N VAL A 38 7.09 12.24 1.97
CA VAL A 38 7.04 12.14 0.51
C VAL A 38 7.57 10.79 0.03
N LEU A 39 8.68 10.30 0.62
CA LEU A 39 9.26 9.00 0.29
C LEU A 39 8.24 7.88 0.46
N PHE A 40 7.56 7.78 1.60
CA PHE A 40 6.63 6.68 1.86
C PHE A 40 5.31 6.80 1.09
N LEU A 41 4.84 8.02 0.80
CA LEU A 41 3.71 8.20 -0.12
C LEU A 41 4.07 7.69 -1.53
N LEU A 42 5.25 8.06 -2.05
CA LEU A 42 5.72 7.60 -3.35
C LEU A 42 6.02 6.10 -3.36
N TRP A 43 6.59 5.56 -2.28
CA TRP A 43 6.89 4.14 -2.13
C TRP A 43 5.62 3.30 -2.19
N GLY A 44 4.56 3.70 -1.47
CA GLY A 44 3.27 3.03 -1.52
C GLY A 44 2.65 3.03 -2.91
N PHE A 45 2.62 4.20 -3.56
CA PHE A 45 2.08 4.36 -4.92
C PHE A 45 2.89 3.56 -5.97
N ALA A 46 4.21 3.72 -5.98
CA ALA A 46 5.08 3.06 -6.95
C ALA A 46 5.12 1.55 -6.73
N GLY A 47 5.14 1.10 -5.47
CA GLY A 47 5.13 -0.31 -5.11
C GLY A 47 3.88 -1.01 -5.61
N SER A 48 2.70 -0.50 -5.28
CA SER A 48 1.44 -1.10 -5.74
C SER A 48 1.33 -1.14 -7.27
N THR A 49 1.69 -0.02 -7.93
CA THR A 49 1.71 0.07 -9.40
C THR A 49 2.65 -0.98 -10.01
N LEU A 50 3.87 -1.13 -9.47
CA LEU A 50 4.85 -2.10 -9.95
C LEU A 50 4.32 -3.53 -9.84
N PHE A 51 3.76 -3.91 -8.69
CA PHE A 51 3.21 -5.25 -8.48
C PHE A 51 2.04 -5.53 -9.42
N ASP A 52 1.17 -4.54 -9.64
CA ASP A 52 0.02 -4.72 -10.50
C ASP A 52 0.42 -4.94 -11.96
N PHE A 53 1.35 -4.13 -12.49
CA PHE A 53 1.87 -4.32 -13.85
C PHE A 53 2.75 -5.56 -14.01
N THR A 54 3.27 -6.13 -12.92
CA THR A 54 4.11 -7.34 -12.98
C THR A 54 3.27 -8.60 -12.83
N ILE A 55 2.38 -8.64 -11.82
CA ILE A 55 1.71 -9.85 -11.33
C ILE A 55 0.23 -9.85 -11.69
N GLY A 56 -0.45 -8.70 -11.60
CA GLY A 56 -1.84 -8.50 -12.01
C GLY A 56 -1.98 -8.39 -13.52
N GLY A 57 -2.70 -7.37 -14.00
CA GLY A 57 -3.11 -7.23 -15.41
C GLY A 57 -2.01 -6.88 -16.43
N GLY A 58 -0.74 -7.12 -16.12
CA GLY A 58 0.40 -6.84 -16.99
C GLY A 58 1.12 -8.10 -17.46
N LEU A 59 2.34 -8.34 -16.96
CA LEU A 59 3.26 -9.36 -17.51
C LEU A 59 2.81 -10.80 -17.24
N LEU A 60 2.29 -11.09 -16.04
CA LEU A 60 1.92 -12.45 -15.63
C LEU A 60 0.41 -12.72 -15.70
N ASP A 61 -0.42 -11.67 -15.71
CA ASP A 61 -1.88 -11.73 -15.87
C ASP A 61 -2.62 -12.62 -14.86
N TYR A 62 -2.18 -12.65 -13.59
CA TYR A 62 -2.78 -13.51 -12.56
C TYR A 62 -4.09 -12.99 -11.96
N TYR A 63 -4.36 -11.68 -12.06
CA TYR A 63 -5.63 -11.10 -11.62
C TYR A 63 -5.96 -9.83 -12.40
N ARG A 64 -7.25 -9.48 -12.43
CA ARG A 64 -7.75 -8.19 -12.95
C ARG A 64 -8.04 -7.25 -11.80
N VAL A 65 -7.77 -5.97 -12.04
CA VAL A 65 -8.24 -4.86 -11.22
C VAL A 65 -9.45 -4.26 -11.93
N ASN A 66 -10.53 -4.04 -11.17
CA ASN A 66 -11.83 -3.58 -11.64
C ASN A 66 -12.45 -4.47 -12.75
N ASP A 67 -13.51 -3.98 -13.38
CA ASP A 67 -14.35 -4.77 -14.27
C ASP A 67 -13.82 -4.90 -15.70
N SER A 68 -12.83 -4.09 -16.09
CA SER A 68 -12.34 -4.03 -17.47
C SER A 68 -11.01 -4.75 -17.66
N GLU A 69 -10.79 -5.22 -18.88
CA GLU A 69 -9.48 -5.72 -19.32
C GLU A 69 -8.50 -4.60 -19.71
N ARG A 70 -8.97 -3.35 -19.71
CA ARG A 70 -8.18 -2.17 -20.08
C ARG A 70 -7.93 -1.35 -18.83
N TYR A 71 -6.78 -0.69 -18.80
CA TYR A 71 -6.45 0.26 -17.75
C TYR A 71 -7.52 1.36 -17.62
N GLU A 72 -8.10 1.45 -16.43
CA GLU A 72 -9.14 2.39 -16.01
C GLU A 72 -8.58 3.50 -15.12
N LEU A 73 -9.31 4.62 -15.03
CA LEU A 73 -8.97 5.67 -14.05
C LEU A 73 -9.07 5.15 -12.61
N PHE A 74 -9.96 4.20 -12.35
CA PHE A 74 -10.14 3.62 -11.03
C PHE A 74 -8.99 2.71 -10.58
N ASP A 75 -8.20 2.17 -11.52
CA ASP A 75 -6.94 1.48 -11.21
C ASP A 75 -5.93 2.48 -10.62
N LEU A 76 -5.87 3.70 -11.19
CA LEU A 76 -5.05 4.78 -10.66
C LEU A 76 -5.53 5.23 -9.27
N VAL A 77 -6.85 5.31 -9.06
CA VAL A 77 -7.44 5.62 -7.75
C VAL A 77 -7.05 4.57 -6.70
N LEU A 78 -7.07 3.29 -7.06
CA LEU A 78 -6.59 2.21 -6.21
C LEU A 78 -5.12 2.43 -5.83
N TYR A 79 -4.23 2.71 -6.80
CA TYR A 79 -2.81 2.95 -6.53
C TYR A 79 -2.57 4.15 -5.60
N PHE A 80 -3.33 5.24 -5.79
CA PHE A 80 -3.28 6.40 -4.89
C PHE A 80 -3.70 6.05 -3.47
N THR A 81 -4.51 5.03 -3.26
CA THR A 81 -4.89 4.60 -1.92
C THR A 81 -3.76 3.87 -1.19
N PHE A 82 -2.84 3.23 -1.92
CA PHE A 82 -1.65 2.61 -1.31
C PHE A 82 -0.61 3.63 -0.81
N ALA A 83 -0.59 4.85 -1.36
CA ALA A 83 0.31 5.91 -0.90
C ALA A 83 0.15 6.21 0.61
N PRO A 84 -1.04 6.62 1.12
CA PRO A 84 -1.24 6.85 2.54
C PRO A 84 -1.11 5.57 3.38
N VAL A 85 -1.42 4.39 2.83
CA VAL A 85 -1.26 3.11 3.57
C VAL A 85 0.21 2.85 3.91
N SER A 86 1.14 3.03 2.95
CA SER A 86 2.57 2.88 3.22
C SER A 86 3.08 3.92 4.23
N TYR A 87 2.60 5.17 4.13
CA TYR A 87 2.88 6.16 5.15
C TYR A 87 2.36 5.76 6.54
N PHE A 88 1.13 5.24 6.64
CA PHE A 88 0.53 4.84 7.93
C PHE A 88 1.26 3.68 8.58
N TYR A 89 1.73 2.72 7.78
CA TYR A 89 2.60 1.65 8.25
C TYR A 89 3.81 2.22 8.99
N VAL A 90 4.59 3.08 8.33
CA VAL A 90 5.76 3.67 8.98
C VAL A 90 5.40 4.61 10.14
N TYR A 91 4.33 5.39 9.98
CA TYR A 91 3.84 6.32 10.99
C TYR A 91 3.47 5.61 12.29
N ILE A 92 2.76 4.48 12.22
CA ILE A 92 2.35 3.71 13.39
C ILE A 92 3.57 3.10 14.08
N TRP A 93 4.51 2.56 13.30
CA TRP A 93 5.78 2.07 13.85
C TRP A 93 6.52 3.17 14.63
N ASP A 94 6.72 4.35 14.02
CA ASP A 94 7.39 5.47 14.69
C ASP A 94 6.59 5.98 15.89
N ARG A 95 5.26 6.03 15.77
CA ARG A 95 4.36 6.51 16.82
C ARG A 95 4.46 5.69 18.09
N LEU A 96 4.40 4.36 17.94
CA LEU A 96 4.43 3.40 19.03
C LEU A 96 5.84 3.19 19.61
N GLN A 97 6.88 3.75 18.97
CA GLN A 97 8.28 3.59 19.37
C GLN A 97 8.63 2.11 19.62
N LEU A 98 8.17 1.24 18.71
CA LEU A 98 8.32 -0.20 18.87
C LEU A 98 9.80 -0.60 18.96
N ALA A 99 10.07 -1.55 19.85
CA ALA A 99 11.39 -2.12 20.00
C ALA A 99 11.74 -3.01 18.80
N ARG A 100 13.04 -3.25 18.58
CA ARG A 100 13.53 -4.05 17.44
C ARG A 100 12.94 -5.47 17.40
N HIS A 101 12.66 -6.08 18.55
CA HIS A 101 12.05 -7.42 18.61
C HIS A 101 10.58 -7.43 18.15
N SER A 102 9.92 -6.28 18.10
CA SER A 102 8.55 -6.15 17.58
C SER A 102 8.49 -6.14 16.05
N PHE A 103 9.63 -6.21 15.35
CA PHE A 103 9.71 -6.20 13.88
C PHE A 103 8.85 -7.30 13.24
N ILE A 104 9.10 -8.56 13.62
CA ILE A 104 8.41 -9.72 13.06
C ILE A 104 6.89 -9.68 13.34
N PRO A 105 6.42 -9.55 14.61
CA PRO A 105 4.98 -9.53 14.86
C PRO A 105 4.28 -8.34 14.19
N TYR A 106 4.96 -7.21 14.02
CA TYR A 106 4.42 -6.07 13.30
C TYR A 106 4.22 -6.35 11.81
N VAL A 107 5.23 -6.93 11.15
CA VAL A 107 5.13 -7.34 9.73
C VAL A 107 4.02 -8.36 9.54
N ILE A 108 3.90 -9.36 10.43
CA ILE A 108 2.85 -10.37 10.37
C ILE A 108 1.47 -9.73 10.53
N LEU A 109 1.27 -8.85 11.51
CA LEU A 109 0.00 -8.15 11.72
C LEU A 109 -0.46 -7.40 10.46
N TRP A 110 0.43 -6.63 9.84
CA TRP A 110 0.12 -5.87 8.65
C TRP A 110 -0.05 -6.73 7.40
N THR A 111 0.65 -7.86 7.33
CA THR A 111 0.43 -8.86 6.28
C THR A 111 -0.97 -9.44 6.38
N THR A 112 -1.41 -9.80 7.59
CA THR A 112 -2.78 -10.28 7.83
C THR A 112 -3.81 -9.20 7.49
N MET A 113 -3.57 -7.95 7.86
CA MET A 113 -4.46 -6.84 7.47
C MET A 113 -4.52 -6.65 5.95
N GLY A 114 -3.38 -6.78 5.25
CA GLY A 114 -3.31 -6.72 3.78
C GLY A 114 -4.13 -7.83 3.13
N ALA A 115 -3.96 -9.08 3.58
CA ALA A 115 -4.73 -10.22 3.09
C ALA A 115 -6.25 -10.08 3.37
N LEU A 116 -6.62 -9.52 4.52
CA LEU A 116 -8.03 -9.20 4.81
C LEU A 116 -8.59 -8.14 3.87
N MET A 117 -7.83 -7.09 3.57
CA MET A 117 -8.26 -6.04 2.63
C MET A 117 -8.35 -6.56 1.19
N GLU A 118 -7.42 -7.43 0.78
CA GLU A 118 -7.48 -8.12 -0.51
C GLU A 118 -8.73 -9.00 -0.60
N TRP A 119 -9.04 -9.77 0.45
CA TRP A 119 -10.27 -10.56 0.50
C TRP A 119 -11.54 -9.71 0.44
N ILE A 120 -11.56 -8.55 1.12
CA ILE A 120 -12.69 -7.61 0.98
C ILE A 120 -12.79 -7.11 -0.46
N SER A 121 -11.66 -6.75 -1.07
CA SER A 121 -11.60 -6.25 -2.45
C SER A 121 -12.06 -7.28 -3.48
N THR A 122 -11.87 -8.57 -3.21
CA THR A 122 -12.38 -9.63 -4.09
C THR A 122 -13.88 -9.83 -3.93
N THR A 123 -14.42 -9.67 -2.72
CA THR A 123 -15.87 -9.73 -2.48
C THR A 123 -16.63 -8.53 -3.04
N THR A 124 -15.98 -7.37 -3.19
CA THR A 124 -16.56 -6.15 -3.76
C THR A 124 -16.39 -6.03 -5.27
N GLY A 125 -15.70 -6.99 -5.92
CA GLY A 125 -15.47 -7.00 -7.37
C GLY A 125 -14.29 -6.14 -7.85
N VAL A 126 -13.54 -5.51 -6.94
CA VAL A 126 -12.35 -4.71 -7.29
C VAL A 126 -11.21 -5.60 -7.77
N ILE A 127 -11.07 -6.80 -7.22
CA ILE A 127 -10.05 -7.77 -7.64
C ILE A 127 -10.75 -9.03 -8.09
N SER A 128 -10.51 -9.43 -9.34
CA SER A 128 -10.97 -10.70 -9.89
C SER A 128 -9.78 -11.55 -10.26
N TYR A 129 -9.53 -12.62 -9.50
CA TYR A 129 -8.44 -13.55 -9.81
C TYR A 129 -8.70 -14.27 -11.14
N LYS A 130 -7.63 -14.48 -11.88
CA LYS A 130 -7.60 -15.33 -13.08
C LYS A 130 -6.87 -16.62 -12.78
N ASP A 131 -7.15 -17.63 -13.60
CA ASP A 131 -6.46 -18.92 -13.57
C ASP A 131 -6.52 -19.60 -12.19
N GLU A 132 -5.53 -20.45 -11.88
CA GLU A 132 -5.37 -21.14 -10.60
C GLU A 132 -4.74 -20.25 -9.52
N TYR A 133 -4.78 -18.91 -9.67
CA TYR A 133 -4.17 -18.01 -8.69
C TYR A 133 -5.00 -17.98 -7.40
N GLU A 134 -4.43 -18.54 -6.34
CA GLU A 134 -5.03 -18.51 -5.01
C GLU A 134 -4.65 -17.25 -4.24
N PRO A 135 -5.56 -16.68 -3.43
CA PRO A 135 -5.28 -15.50 -2.59
C PRO A 135 -4.03 -15.66 -1.69
N PHE A 136 -3.69 -16.90 -1.33
CA PHE A 136 -2.52 -17.19 -0.49
C PHE A 136 -1.18 -16.86 -1.18
N TYR A 137 -1.13 -16.78 -2.50
CA TYR A 137 0.07 -16.39 -3.24
C TYR A 137 0.47 -14.92 -3.04
N SER A 138 -0.46 -14.08 -2.59
CA SER A 138 -0.19 -12.68 -2.25
C SER A 138 0.52 -12.52 -0.90
N ILE A 139 0.46 -13.51 -0.01
CA ILE A 139 1.05 -13.43 1.34
C ILE A 139 2.58 -13.26 1.31
N PRO A 140 3.36 -14.06 0.54
CA PRO A 140 4.80 -13.84 0.40
C PRO A 140 5.14 -12.44 -0.12
N ILE A 141 4.34 -11.91 -1.04
CA ILE A 141 4.54 -10.56 -1.61
C ILE A 141 4.37 -9.52 -0.51
N PHE A 142 3.28 -9.60 0.27
CA PHE A 142 3.05 -8.70 1.40
C PHE A 142 4.18 -8.78 2.43
N LEU A 143 4.64 -9.98 2.80
CA LEU A 143 5.76 -10.13 3.73
C LEU A 143 7.03 -9.43 3.25
N VAL A 144 7.37 -9.59 1.97
CA VAL A 144 8.53 -8.94 1.34
C VAL A 144 8.33 -7.42 1.37
N VAL A 145 7.23 -6.91 0.83
CA VAL A 145 6.97 -5.47 0.73
C VAL A 145 6.98 -4.79 2.09
N GLN A 146 6.28 -5.37 3.08
CA GLN A 146 6.22 -4.80 4.43
C GLN A 146 7.59 -4.82 5.10
N SER A 147 8.35 -5.92 4.97
CA SER A 147 9.71 -6.01 5.50
C SER A 147 10.64 -4.97 4.88
N PHE A 148 10.65 -4.84 3.55
CA PHE A 148 11.47 -3.86 2.84
C PHE A 148 11.09 -2.42 3.19
N THR A 149 9.79 -2.13 3.30
CA THR A 149 9.31 -0.79 3.69
C THR A 149 9.84 -0.40 5.07
N LEU A 150 9.82 -1.32 6.03
CA LEU A 150 10.31 -1.05 7.38
C LEU A 150 11.83 -0.92 7.45
N LEU A 151 12.56 -1.73 6.67
CA LEU A 151 14.01 -1.59 6.52
C LEU A 151 14.40 -0.24 5.90
N LEU A 152 13.70 0.18 4.85
CA LEU A 152 13.88 1.48 4.22
C LEU A 152 13.64 2.63 5.21
N TYR A 153 12.65 2.49 6.09
CA TYR A 153 12.40 3.43 7.17
C TYR A 153 13.57 3.54 8.14
N PHE A 154 14.12 2.41 8.62
CA PHE A 154 15.27 2.44 9.52
C PHE A 154 16.47 3.14 8.89
N TRP A 155 16.76 2.82 7.63
CA TRP A 155 17.84 3.44 6.88
C TRP A 155 17.63 4.96 6.74
N SER A 156 16.42 5.37 6.33
CA SER A 156 16.08 6.79 6.13
C SER A 156 16.13 7.59 7.44
N LYS A 157 15.74 6.97 8.55
CA LYS A 157 15.78 7.60 9.88
C LYS A 157 17.21 7.79 10.36
N GLU A 158 18.05 6.76 10.21
CA GLU A 158 19.46 6.82 10.59
C GLU A 158 20.21 7.93 9.81
N ASP A 159 19.96 8.06 8.50
CA ASP A 159 20.53 9.13 7.68
C ASP A 159 20.07 10.52 8.13
N THR A 160 18.77 10.67 8.43
CA THR A 160 18.21 11.93 8.93
C THR A 160 18.84 12.34 10.27
N ASP A 161 19.04 11.39 11.17
CA ASP A 161 19.62 11.64 12.49
C ASP A 161 21.12 11.97 12.41
N LYS A 162 21.87 11.30 11.53
CA LYS A 162 23.28 11.64 11.23
C LYS A 162 23.42 13.05 10.70
N ASN A 163 22.61 13.42 9.72
CA ASN A 163 22.65 14.75 9.14
C ASN A 163 22.35 15.85 10.17
N LYS A 164 21.41 15.64 11.10
CA LYS A 164 21.16 16.59 12.20
C LYS A 164 22.33 16.75 13.17
N SER A 165 23.14 15.71 13.37
CA SER A 165 24.31 15.77 14.26
C SER A 165 25.50 16.52 13.66
N ILE A 166 25.54 16.73 12.34
CA ILE A 166 26.65 17.44 11.67
C ILE A 166 26.48 18.97 11.77
N TYR A 167 25.24 19.45 11.95
CA TYR A 167 24.92 20.88 11.98
C TYR A 167 24.65 21.44 13.40
N ASN A 168 24.81 20.62 14.45
CA ASN A 168 24.73 21.02 15.86
C ASN A 168 26.09 20.83 16.53
#